data_AF-A0A955EKQ3-F1
#
_entry.id   AF-A0A955EKQ3-F1
#
_cell.length_a   1.000
_cell.length_b   1.000
_cell.length_c   1.000
_cell.angle_alpha   90.00
_cell.angle_beta   90.00
_cell.angle_gamma   90.00
#
_symmetry.space_group_name_H-M   'P 1'
#
loop_
_entity.id
_entity.type
_entity.pdbx_description
1 polymer ?
#
loop_
_entity_poly.entity_id
_entity_poly.type
_entity_poly.pdbx_seq_one_letter_code
_entity_poly.pdbx_strand_id
1 'polypeptide(L)'
;MSRRTKVQIVAWGLAAIASILAVSVWASERLDGRLSAYDVFPLFGMLAFSLMWTHYITGAVRRYFRQPKEVVQSYSVATGAVVLALLFLHPVILIASLKRDGFGLPPASYLAVYPEAMQGVIMLGTVSLLIFLSFELRRWLNEKLWWYMVEYLQLLAMGLIFYHGLTLGRELSVGWYRMVWWFYGVSFLVSVVYNYTYDKWRKDGAK
;
A
#
# COMPACT_ATOMS: atom_id res chain seq x y z
N MET A 1 -7.29 -20.80 -22.76
CA MET A 1 -6.66 -20.41 -21.47
C MET A 1 -7.64 -20.60 -20.31
N SER A 2 -7.24 -21.31 -19.25
CA SER A 2 -8.12 -21.61 -18.10
C SER A 2 -8.48 -20.35 -17.28
N ARG A 3 -9.59 -20.37 -16.55
CA ARG A 3 -9.96 -19.27 -15.63
C ARG A 3 -8.90 -19.03 -14.55
N ARG A 4 -8.29 -20.10 -14.04
CA ARG A 4 -7.17 -20.04 -13.10
C ARG A 4 -5.98 -19.27 -13.67
N THR A 5 -5.59 -19.59 -14.90
CA THR A 5 -4.49 -18.93 -15.61
C THR A 5 -4.80 -17.45 -15.85
N LYS A 6 -6.04 -17.11 -16.22
CA LYS A 6 -6.47 -15.71 -16.38
C LYS A 6 -6.28 -14.90 -15.09
N VAL A 7 -6.73 -15.42 -13.95
CA VAL A 7 -6.60 -14.72 -12.65
C VAL A 7 -5.13 -14.51 -12.27
N GLN A 8 -4.28 -15.52 -12.46
CA GLN A 8 -2.84 -15.42 -12.19
C GLN A 8 -2.15 -14.38 -13.07
N ILE A 9 -2.44 -14.37 -14.38
CA ILE A 9 -1.88 -13.39 -15.32
C ILE A 9 -2.32 -11.98 -14.93
N VAL A 10 -3.60 -11.78 -14.58
CA VAL A 10 -4.08 -10.47 -14.13
C VAL A 10 -3.38 -10.04 -12.85
N ALA A 11 -3.24 -10.92 -11.85
CA ALA A 11 -2.60 -10.57 -10.58
C ALA A 11 -1.14 -10.12 -10.75
N TRP A 12 -0.32 -10.93 -11.44
CA TRP A 12 1.09 -10.62 -11.66
C TRP A 12 1.29 -9.47 -12.66
N GLY A 13 0.51 -9.45 -13.74
CA GLY A 13 0.57 -8.38 -14.73
C GLY A 13 0.19 -7.03 -14.15
N LEU A 14 -0.86 -6.98 -13.32
CA LEU A 14 -1.27 -5.75 -12.65
C LEU A 14 -0.20 -5.25 -11.67
N ALA A 15 0.41 -6.14 -10.88
CA ALA A 15 1.50 -5.77 -9.99
C ALA A 15 2.73 -5.25 -10.73
N ALA A 16 3.08 -5.87 -11.86
CA ALA A 16 4.18 -5.41 -12.72
C ALA A 16 3.89 -4.03 -13.30
N ILE A 17 2.71 -3.83 -13.89
CA ILE A 17 2.29 -2.54 -14.45
C ILE A 17 2.28 -1.45 -13.38
N ALA A 18 1.65 -1.71 -12.23
CA ALA A 18 1.56 -0.74 -11.14
C ALA A 18 2.94 -0.34 -10.62
N SER A 19 3.86 -1.30 -10.51
CA SER A 19 5.26 -1.04 -10.12
C SER A 19 6.02 -0.24 -11.18
N ILE A 20 5.84 -0.56 -12.46
CA ILE A 20 6.46 0.19 -13.57
C ILE A 20 5.99 1.64 -13.54
N LEU A 21 4.68 1.89 -13.40
CA LEU A 21 4.15 3.26 -13.32
C LEU A 21 4.76 4.05 -12.16
N ALA A 22 4.88 3.44 -10.98
CA ALA A 22 5.52 4.06 -9.81
C ALA A 22 7.02 4.37 -10.04
N VAL A 23 7.76 3.45 -10.68
CA VAL A 23 9.17 3.67 -11.02
C VAL A 23 9.31 4.74 -12.12
N SER A 24 8.42 4.76 -13.10
CA SER A 24 8.47 5.72 -14.21
C SER A 24 8.26 7.16 -13.74
N VAL A 25 7.26 7.43 -12.89
CA VAL A 25 7.06 8.78 -12.34
C VAL A 25 8.19 9.19 -11.40
N TRP A 26 8.70 8.24 -10.62
CA TRP A 26 9.85 8.51 -9.75
C TRP A 26 11.07 8.89 -10.58
N ALA A 27 11.35 8.10 -11.62
CA ALA A 27 12.49 8.31 -12.50
C ALA A 27 12.43 9.67 -13.19
N SER A 28 11.24 10.07 -13.67
CA SER A 28 11.06 11.38 -14.33
C SER A 28 11.27 12.57 -13.40
N GLU A 29 11.04 12.41 -12.09
CA GLU A 29 11.18 13.50 -11.12
C GLU A 29 12.54 13.54 -10.42
N ARG A 30 13.32 12.44 -10.46
CA ARG A 30 14.50 12.26 -9.59
C ARG A 30 15.81 11.95 -10.31
N LEU A 31 15.80 11.51 -11.57
CA LEU A 31 17.03 11.09 -12.27
C LEU A 31 17.88 12.24 -12.83
N ASP A 32 17.43 13.48 -12.76
CA ASP A 32 18.13 14.64 -13.35
C ASP A 32 19.35 15.12 -12.54
N GLY A 33 19.77 14.38 -11.50
CA GLY A 33 20.88 14.79 -10.64
C GLY A 33 21.47 13.67 -9.77
N ARG A 34 22.19 14.09 -8.71
CA ARG A 34 22.76 13.16 -7.73
C ARG A 34 21.66 12.67 -6.79
N LEU A 35 21.35 11.37 -6.88
CA LEU A 35 20.37 10.73 -6.00
C LEU A 35 20.83 10.77 -4.55
N SER A 36 19.95 11.26 -3.67
CA SER A 36 20.10 11.18 -2.22
C SER A 36 19.10 10.18 -1.62
N ALA A 37 19.28 9.84 -0.35
CA ALA A 37 18.31 9.01 0.38
C ALA A 37 16.91 9.63 0.42
N TYR A 38 16.82 10.98 0.43
CA TYR A 38 15.56 11.73 0.37
C TYR A 38 14.84 11.61 -0.97
N ASP A 39 15.57 11.26 -2.04
CA ASP A 39 15.01 11.01 -3.36
C ASP A 39 14.55 9.58 -3.54
N VAL A 40 15.19 8.62 -2.85
CA VAL A 40 14.91 7.20 -3.01
C VAL A 40 13.78 6.73 -2.07
N PHE A 41 13.70 7.25 -0.84
CA PHE A 41 12.69 6.78 0.12
C PHE A 41 11.22 6.85 -0.39
N PRO A 42 10.78 7.85 -1.19
CA PRO A 42 9.39 7.93 -1.67
C PRO A 42 9.03 6.80 -2.63
N LEU A 43 10.00 6.29 -3.41
CA LEU A 43 9.78 5.17 -4.33
C LEU A 43 9.25 3.93 -3.59
N PHE A 44 9.80 3.62 -2.42
CA PHE A 44 9.35 2.50 -1.61
C PHE A 44 7.90 2.67 -1.14
N GLY A 45 7.50 3.90 -0.77
CA GLY A 45 6.12 4.20 -0.39
C GLY A 45 5.14 4.02 -1.55
N MET A 46 5.50 4.51 -2.75
CA MET A 46 4.68 4.35 -3.95
C MET A 46 4.55 2.88 -4.38
N LEU A 47 5.65 2.12 -4.36
CA LEU A 47 5.64 0.70 -4.68
C LEU A 47 4.81 -0.10 -3.65
N ALA A 48 4.98 0.20 -2.35
CA ALA A 48 4.22 -0.46 -1.29
C ALA A 48 2.72 -0.26 -1.49
N PHE A 49 2.27 0.99 -1.64
CA PHE A 49 0.86 1.29 -1.84
C PHE A 49 0.31 0.67 -3.13
N SER A 50 1.05 0.77 -4.24
CA SER A 50 0.64 0.21 -5.53
C SER A 50 0.44 -1.30 -5.44
N LEU A 51 1.36 -2.03 -4.80
CA LEU A 51 1.24 -3.47 -4.62
C LEU A 51 0.09 -3.84 -3.67
N MET A 52 -0.07 -3.13 -2.55
CA MET A 52 -1.21 -3.33 -1.66
C MET A 52 -2.54 -3.13 -2.39
N TRP A 53 -2.64 -2.08 -3.21
CA TRP A 53 -3.81 -1.84 -4.06
C TRP A 53 -4.09 -3.05 -4.98
N THR A 54 -3.05 -3.63 -5.62
CA THR A 54 -3.24 -4.81 -6.47
C THR A 54 -3.78 -6.04 -5.74
N HIS A 55 -3.54 -6.19 -4.42
CA HIS A 55 -4.13 -7.28 -3.63
C HIS A 55 -5.65 -7.19 -3.57
N TYR A 56 -6.19 -5.99 -3.39
CA TYR A 56 -7.64 -5.76 -3.33
C TYR A 56 -8.31 -6.02 -4.69
N ILE A 57 -7.72 -5.53 -5.77
CA ILE A 57 -8.20 -5.76 -7.14
C ILE A 57 -8.14 -7.24 -7.48
N THR A 58 -7.02 -7.91 -7.17
CA THR A 58 -6.88 -9.36 -7.38
C THR A 58 -7.92 -10.15 -6.59
N GLY A 59 -8.23 -9.72 -5.36
CA GLY A 59 -9.31 -10.27 -4.56
C GLY A 59 -10.67 -10.20 -5.25
N ALA A 60 -10.99 -9.06 -5.89
CA ALA A 60 -12.22 -8.87 -6.65
C ALA A 60 -12.24 -9.71 -7.94
N VAL A 61 -11.16 -9.69 -8.72
CA VAL A 61 -11.03 -10.47 -9.96
C VAL A 61 -11.16 -11.98 -9.69
N ARG A 62 -10.51 -12.48 -8.65
CA ARG A 62 -10.63 -13.88 -8.23
C ARG A 62 -12.08 -14.27 -7.94
N ARG A 63 -12.81 -13.44 -7.18
CA ARG A 63 -14.22 -13.67 -6.84
C ARG A 63 -15.12 -13.59 -8.08
N TYR A 64 -14.87 -12.65 -8.99
CA TYR A 64 -15.57 -12.55 -10.27
C TYR A 64 -15.46 -13.85 -11.09
N PHE A 65 -14.28 -14.45 -11.16
CA PHE A 65 -14.07 -15.75 -11.82
C PHE A 65 -14.44 -16.97 -10.96
N ARG A 66 -15.00 -16.76 -9.76
CA ARG A 66 -15.35 -17.78 -8.76
C ARG A 66 -14.20 -18.75 -8.48
N GLN A 67 -12.98 -18.23 -8.42
CA GLN A 67 -11.78 -19.03 -8.17
C GLN A 67 -11.48 -19.14 -6.67
N PRO A 68 -10.96 -20.28 -6.21
CA PRO A 68 -10.61 -20.47 -4.81
C PRO A 68 -9.34 -19.67 -4.47
N LYS A 69 -9.08 -19.40 -3.18
CA LYS A 69 -8.03 -18.46 -2.72
C LYS A 69 -6.61 -18.94 -3.08
N GLU A 70 -6.44 -20.24 -3.20
CA GLU A 70 -5.22 -20.97 -3.53
C GLU A 70 -4.68 -20.56 -4.91
N VAL A 71 -5.58 -20.09 -5.81
CA VAL A 71 -5.18 -19.59 -7.13
C VAL A 71 -4.29 -18.37 -7.05
N VAL A 72 -4.39 -17.53 -6.01
CA VAL A 72 -3.60 -16.29 -5.87
C VAL A 72 -2.69 -16.32 -4.65
N GLN A 73 -2.52 -17.49 -4.02
CA GLN A 73 -1.76 -17.63 -2.79
C GLN A 73 -0.28 -17.31 -2.98
N SER A 74 0.35 -17.87 -4.03
CA SER A 74 1.77 -17.59 -4.31
C SER A 74 2.03 -16.10 -4.56
N TYR A 75 1.17 -15.47 -5.34
CA TYR A 75 1.17 -14.03 -5.57
C TYR A 75 1.05 -13.25 -4.27
N SER A 76 0.05 -13.56 -3.44
CA SER A 76 -0.23 -12.82 -2.20
C SER A 76 0.91 -12.95 -1.19
N VAL A 77 1.51 -14.15 -1.06
CA VAL A 77 2.66 -14.38 -0.18
C VAL A 77 3.89 -13.63 -0.66
N ALA A 78 4.25 -13.77 -1.94
CA ALA A 78 5.45 -13.14 -2.49
C ALA A 78 5.35 -11.61 -2.44
N THR A 79 4.25 -11.05 -2.95
CA THR A 79 4.06 -9.60 -2.97
C THR A 79 3.74 -9.03 -1.59
N GLY A 80 3.15 -9.80 -0.67
CA GLY A 80 2.99 -9.40 0.74
C GLY A 80 4.33 -9.23 1.46
N ALA A 81 5.27 -10.16 1.24
CA ALA A 81 6.63 -10.02 1.78
C ALA A 81 7.36 -8.79 1.20
N VAL A 82 7.20 -8.54 -0.10
CA VAL A 82 7.74 -7.34 -0.76
C VAL A 82 7.12 -6.08 -0.17
N VAL A 83 5.79 -6.00 -0.07
CA VAL A 83 5.07 -4.87 0.56
C VAL A 83 5.60 -4.59 1.96
N LEU A 84 5.78 -5.61 2.78
CA LEU A 84 6.30 -5.44 4.15
C LEU A 84 7.70 -4.82 4.16
N ALA A 85 8.59 -5.31 3.28
CA ALA A 85 9.94 -4.75 3.14
C ALA A 85 9.89 -3.29 2.67
N LEU A 86 9.07 -2.97 1.67
CA LEU A 86 8.92 -1.62 1.13
C LEU A 86 8.34 -0.64 2.18
N LEU A 87 7.30 -1.08 2.92
CA LEU A 87 6.68 -0.30 4.00
C LEU A 87 7.67 0.00 5.12
N PHE A 88 8.61 -0.91 5.40
CA PHE A 88 9.64 -0.70 6.40
C PHE A 88 10.77 0.20 5.89
N LEU A 89 11.25 -0.04 4.67
CA LEU A 89 12.33 0.75 4.05
C LEU A 89 11.94 2.22 3.88
N HIS A 90 10.70 2.49 3.49
CA HIS A 90 10.21 3.85 3.25
C HIS A 90 10.48 4.83 4.43
N PRO A 91 9.94 4.63 5.65
CA PRO A 91 10.19 5.51 6.77
C PRO A 91 11.60 5.33 7.36
N VAL A 92 12.18 4.13 7.33
CA VAL A 92 13.50 3.88 7.93
C VAL A 92 14.60 4.65 7.21
N ILE A 93 14.55 4.72 5.88
CA ILE A 93 15.52 5.50 5.11
C ILE A 93 15.40 6.99 5.46
N LEU A 94 14.17 7.51 5.55
CA LEU A 94 13.94 8.89 5.97
C LEU A 94 14.49 9.14 7.38
N ILE A 95 14.15 8.29 8.35
CA ILE A 95 14.57 8.42 9.75
C ILE A 95 16.09 8.34 9.89
N ALA A 96 16.72 7.38 9.21
CA ALA A 96 18.17 7.22 9.23
C ALA A 96 18.89 8.43 8.63
N SER A 97 18.33 9.01 7.56
CA SER A 97 18.88 10.21 6.92
C SER A 97 18.77 11.41 7.83
N LEU A 98 17.59 11.66 8.42
CA LEU A 98 17.38 12.75 9.37
C LEU A 98 18.28 12.63 10.60
N LYS A 99 18.45 11.41 11.13
CA LYS A 99 19.36 11.16 12.25
C LYS A 99 20.82 11.47 11.86
N ARG A 100 21.25 11.02 10.67
CA ARG A 100 22.61 11.27 10.16
C ARG A 100 22.87 12.76 9.98
N ASP A 101 21.85 13.51 9.56
CA ASP A 101 21.94 14.94 9.33
C ASP A 101 21.79 15.78 10.63
N GLY A 102 21.72 15.11 11.79
CA GLY A 102 21.76 15.75 13.11
C GLY A 102 20.41 16.08 13.74
N PHE A 103 19.29 15.78 13.07
CA PHE A 103 17.94 16.08 13.58
C PHE A 103 17.43 15.08 14.63
N GLY A 104 18.14 13.97 14.85
CA GLY A 104 17.77 12.94 15.80
C GLY A 104 16.66 12.00 15.31
N LEU A 105 15.89 11.44 16.24
CA LEU A 105 14.80 10.49 15.96
C LEU A 105 13.43 11.18 16.02
N PRO A 106 12.40 10.64 15.33
CA PRO A 106 11.03 11.11 15.48
C PRO A 106 10.51 10.96 16.92
N PRO A 107 9.56 11.80 17.37
CA PRO A 107 8.91 12.86 16.58
C PRO A 107 9.75 14.13 16.44
N ALA A 108 10.78 14.32 17.26
CA ALA A 108 11.56 15.56 17.31
C ALA A 108 12.14 15.95 15.94
N SER A 109 12.69 14.99 15.19
CA SER A 109 13.24 15.26 13.85
C SER A 109 12.18 15.72 12.84
N TYR A 110 10.94 15.24 12.95
CA TYR A 110 9.85 15.67 12.06
C TYR A 110 9.36 17.07 12.41
N LEU A 111 9.25 17.38 13.71
CA LEU A 111 8.86 18.70 14.19
C LEU A 111 9.88 19.78 13.81
N ALA A 112 11.16 19.42 13.75
CA ALA A 112 12.24 20.33 13.39
C ALA A 112 12.33 20.60 11.88
N VAL A 113 12.00 19.63 11.03
CA VAL A 113 12.25 19.70 9.58
C VAL A 113 11.02 20.08 8.77
N TYR A 114 9.84 19.63 9.19
CA TYR A 114 8.62 19.79 8.39
C TYR A 114 7.69 20.87 8.97
N PRO A 115 7.06 21.69 8.10
CA PRO A 115 6.06 22.67 8.53
C PRO A 115 4.90 22.02 9.29
N GLU A 116 4.33 22.75 10.26
CA GLU A 116 3.24 22.26 11.12
C GLU A 116 2.08 21.63 10.34
N ALA A 117 1.69 22.26 9.22
CA ALA A 117 0.63 21.76 8.34
C ALA A 117 0.91 20.35 7.75
N MET A 118 2.18 19.94 7.63
CA MET A 118 2.58 18.63 7.11
C MET A 118 2.79 17.58 8.21
N GLN A 119 3.06 18.01 9.44
CA GLN A 119 3.38 17.10 10.55
C GLN A 119 2.25 16.12 10.84
N GLY A 120 1.00 16.59 10.85
CA GLY A 120 -0.17 15.73 11.04
C GLY A 120 -0.28 14.63 9.98
N VAL A 121 0.02 14.97 8.72
CA VAL A 121 -0.04 14.01 7.60
C VAL A 121 1.10 13.00 7.66
N ILE A 122 2.30 13.40 8.11
CA ILE A 122 3.41 12.48 8.37
C ILE A 122 3.01 11.45 9.44
N MET A 123 2.34 11.90 10.51
CA MET A 123 1.86 11.01 11.57
C MET A 123 0.82 10.00 11.09
N LEU A 124 -0.01 10.33 10.08
CA LEU A 124 -0.91 9.35 9.46
C LEU A 124 -0.14 8.18 8.85
N GLY A 125 1.03 8.43 8.28
CA GLY A 125 1.92 7.38 7.76
C GLY A 125 2.39 6.45 8.89
N THR A 126 2.82 7.00 10.02
CA THR A 126 3.22 6.22 11.19
C THR A 126 2.07 5.38 11.76
N VAL A 127 0.89 5.98 11.93
CA VAL A 127 -0.31 5.26 12.40
C VAL A 127 -0.68 4.13 11.45
N SER A 128 -0.65 4.39 10.15
CA SER A 128 -0.94 3.37 9.12
C SER A 128 0.06 2.22 9.16
N LEU A 129 1.36 2.51 9.31
CA LEU A 129 2.39 1.49 9.45
C LEU A 129 2.13 0.59 10.67
N LEU A 130 1.82 1.18 11.83
CA LEU A 130 1.53 0.41 13.05
C LEU A 130 0.30 -0.50 12.86
N ILE A 131 -0.75 0.00 12.19
CA ILE A 131 -1.91 -0.82 11.85
C ILE A 131 -1.52 -1.99 10.95
N PHE A 132 -0.75 -1.76 9.88
CA PHE A 132 -0.31 -2.83 8.98
C PHE A 132 0.56 -3.88 9.69
N LEU A 133 1.52 -3.44 10.51
CA LEU A 133 2.36 -4.35 11.30
C LEU A 133 1.54 -5.15 12.31
N SER A 134 0.50 -4.55 12.92
CA SER A 134 -0.37 -5.25 13.86
C SER A 134 -1.11 -6.42 13.22
N PHE A 135 -1.53 -6.29 11.96
CA PHE A 135 -2.12 -7.39 11.21
C PHE A 135 -1.09 -8.48 10.91
N GLU A 136 0.14 -8.11 10.57
CA GLU A 136 1.18 -9.09 10.29
C GLU A 136 1.56 -9.88 11.55
N LEU A 137 1.50 -9.26 12.73
CA LEU A 137 1.65 -9.93 14.03
C LEU A 137 0.56 -10.97 14.30
N ARG A 138 -0.64 -10.84 13.71
CA ARG A 138 -1.71 -11.85 13.82
C ARG A 138 -1.24 -13.24 13.42
N ARG A 139 -0.33 -13.36 12.44
CA ARG A 139 0.13 -14.69 12.02
C ARG A 139 0.96 -15.42 13.09
N TRP A 140 1.50 -14.67 14.06
CA TRP A 140 2.32 -15.20 15.15
C TRP A 140 1.59 -15.21 16.50
N LEU A 141 0.44 -14.54 16.60
CA LEU A 141 -0.36 -14.42 17.81
C LEU A 141 -1.68 -15.18 17.66
N ASN A 142 -2.11 -15.89 18.71
CA ASN A 142 -3.34 -16.68 18.69
C ASN A 142 -4.56 -15.88 18.19
N GLU A 143 -5.53 -16.56 17.56
CA GLU A 143 -6.78 -15.95 17.11
C GLU A 143 -7.58 -15.41 18.31
N LYS A 144 -7.56 -14.10 18.49
CA LYS A 144 -8.34 -13.36 19.49
C LYS A 144 -9.53 -12.67 18.84
N LEU A 145 -10.61 -12.49 19.60
CA LEU A 145 -11.88 -11.91 19.12
C LEU A 145 -11.76 -10.51 18.53
N TRP A 146 -10.72 -9.73 18.81
CA TRP A 146 -10.56 -8.36 18.30
C TRP A 146 -9.89 -8.29 16.91
N TRP A 147 -9.48 -9.42 16.32
CA TRP A 147 -8.85 -9.43 14.99
C TRP A 147 -9.76 -8.95 13.86
N TYR A 148 -11.09 -9.05 14.01
CA TYR A 148 -12.01 -8.44 13.03
C TYR A 148 -11.86 -6.92 12.99
N MET A 149 -11.54 -6.27 14.12
CA MET A 149 -11.30 -4.82 14.15
C MET A 149 -10.05 -4.48 13.35
N VAL A 150 -9.02 -5.32 13.43
CA VAL A 150 -7.77 -5.13 12.69
C VAL A 150 -7.99 -5.21 11.17
N GLU A 151 -8.90 -6.06 10.70
CA GLU A 151 -9.28 -6.11 9.28
C GLU A 151 -9.91 -4.79 8.81
N TYR A 152 -10.80 -4.18 9.61
CA TYR A 152 -11.35 -2.85 9.29
C TYR A 152 -10.30 -1.74 9.40
N LEU A 153 -9.38 -1.83 10.37
CA LEU A 153 -8.28 -0.89 10.52
C LEU A 153 -7.35 -0.93 9.31
N GLN A 154 -7.12 -2.07 8.67
CA GLN A 154 -6.34 -2.12 7.43
C GLN A 154 -6.98 -1.35 6.29
N LEU A 155 -8.31 -1.39 6.15
CA LEU A 155 -9.04 -0.58 5.17
C LEU A 155 -8.87 0.91 5.46
N LEU A 156 -8.96 1.28 6.75
CA LEU A 156 -8.68 2.65 7.18
C LEU A 156 -7.23 3.05 6.87
N ALA A 157 -6.25 2.20 7.18
CA ALA A 157 -4.84 2.45 6.90
C ALA A 157 -4.57 2.62 5.41
N MET A 158 -5.22 1.84 4.52
CA MET A 158 -5.14 2.08 3.08
C MET A 158 -5.64 3.49 2.70
N GLY A 159 -6.75 3.94 3.28
CA GLY A 159 -7.27 5.30 3.07
C GLY A 159 -6.33 6.38 3.59
N LEU A 160 -5.73 6.17 4.76
CA LEU A 160 -4.77 7.08 5.37
C LEU A 160 -3.48 7.17 4.53
N ILE A 161 -2.93 6.06 4.04
CA ILE A 161 -1.76 6.04 3.15
C ILE A 161 -2.08 6.73 1.82
N PHE A 162 -3.28 6.51 1.28
CA PHE A 162 -3.73 7.18 0.06
C PHE A 162 -3.72 8.71 0.21
N TYR A 163 -4.28 9.21 1.31
CA TYR A 163 -4.30 10.65 1.64
C TYR A 163 -2.91 11.20 1.97
N HIS A 164 -2.11 10.43 2.71
CA HIS A 164 -0.71 10.74 3.01
C HIS A 164 0.10 10.94 1.73
N GLY A 165 -0.02 10.00 0.79
CA GLY A 165 0.58 10.09 -0.53
C GLY A 165 0.13 11.37 -1.26
N LEU A 166 -1.19 11.58 -1.41
CA LEU A 166 -1.75 12.74 -2.12
C LEU A 166 -1.25 14.08 -1.61
N THR A 167 -0.93 14.18 -0.33
CA THR A 167 -0.56 15.45 0.30
C THR A 167 0.95 15.69 0.32
N LEU A 168 1.76 14.63 0.47
CA LEU A 168 3.20 14.75 0.66
C LEU A 168 4.03 14.29 -0.55
N GLY A 169 3.45 13.49 -1.45
CA GLY A 169 4.15 12.90 -2.59
C GLY A 169 4.40 13.91 -3.70
N ARG A 170 5.66 14.35 -3.86
CA ARG A 170 6.06 15.22 -4.99
C ARG A 170 5.70 14.60 -6.33
N GLU A 171 5.82 13.29 -6.46
CA GLU A 171 5.54 12.53 -7.69
C GLU A 171 4.04 12.61 -8.08
N LEU A 172 3.16 12.95 -7.14
CA LEU A 172 1.73 13.21 -7.41
C LEU A 172 1.43 14.64 -7.87
N SER A 173 2.45 15.50 -7.96
CA SER A 173 2.34 16.76 -8.70
C SER A 173 2.31 16.53 -10.21
N VAL A 174 2.82 15.38 -10.68
CA VAL A 174 2.80 14.98 -12.09
C VAL A 174 1.39 14.57 -12.49
N GLY A 175 0.78 15.31 -13.42
CA GLY A 175 -0.65 15.20 -13.74
C GLY A 175 -1.12 13.79 -14.12
N TRP A 176 -0.36 13.07 -14.95
CA TRP A 176 -0.73 11.73 -15.37
C TRP A 176 -0.70 10.73 -14.20
N TYR A 177 0.30 10.82 -13.33
CA TYR A 177 0.42 9.90 -12.21
C TYR A 177 -0.58 10.22 -11.11
N ARG A 178 -0.93 11.50 -10.94
CA ARG A 178 -2.05 11.90 -10.09
C ARG A 178 -3.37 11.27 -10.53
N MET A 179 -3.63 11.17 -11.83
CA MET A 179 -4.81 10.46 -12.36
C MET A 179 -4.75 8.95 -12.06
N VAL A 180 -3.59 8.32 -12.23
CA VAL A 180 -3.37 6.90 -11.84
C VAL A 180 -3.65 6.70 -10.35
N TRP A 181 -3.18 7.62 -9.50
CA TRP A 181 -3.42 7.56 -8.06
C TRP A 181 -4.92 7.64 -7.75
N TRP A 182 -5.64 8.61 -8.31
CA TRP A 182 -7.10 8.68 -8.15
C TRP A 182 -7.81 7.42 -8.63
N PHE A 183 -7.37 6.85 -9.76
CA PHE A 183 -7.87 5.56 -10.22
C PHE A 183 -7.63 4.46 -9.19
N TYR A 184 -6.45 4.41 -8.56
CA TYR A 184 -6.19 3.46 -7.46
C TYR A 184 -7.16 3.65 -6.29
N GLY A 185 -7.37 4.90 -5.85
CA GLY A 185 -8.30 5.20 -4.76
C GLY A 185 -9.75 4.79 -5.06
N VAL A 186 -10.28 5.16 -6.23
CA VAL A 186 -11.66 4.83 -6.61
C VAL A 186 -11.84 3.32 -6.81
N SER A 187 -10.94 2.67 -7.55
CA SER A 187 -11.02 1.23 -7.79
C SER A 187 -10.81 0.41 -6.52
N PHE A 188 -9.99 0.89 -5.58
CA PHE A 188 -9.89 0.32 -4.24
C PHE A 188 -11.25 0.30 -3.55
N LEU A 189 -11.94 1.44 -3.44
CA LEU A 189 -13.25 1.53 -2.80
C LEU A 189 -14.27 0.60 -3.47
N VAL A 190 -14.33 0.60 -4.80
CA VAL A 190 -15.20 -0.31 -5.56
C VAL A 190 -14.88 -1.77 -5.24
N SER A 191 -13.60 -2.14 -5.20
CA SER A 191 -13.19 -3.52 -4.91
C SER A 191 -13.53 -3.95 -3.49
N VAL A 192 -13.41 -3.06 -2.50
CA VAL A 192 -13.77 -3.33 -1.10
C VAL A 192 -15.27 -3.58 -0.99
N VAL A 193 -16.10 -2.71 -1.56
CA VAL A 193 -17.56 -2.87 -1.58
C VAL A 193 -17.95 -4.18 -2.28
N TYR A 194 -17.39 -4.45 -3.47
CA TYR A 194 -17.66 -5.67 -4.20
C TYR A 194 -17.28 -6.94 -3.39
N ASN A 195 -16.09 -6.97 -2.80
CA ASN A 195 -15.64 -8.11 -2.00
C ASN A 195 -16.53 -8.34 -0.77
N TYR A 196 -16.90 -7.26 -0.07
CA TYR A 196 -17.78 -7.33 1.10
C TYR A 196 -19.17 -7.87 0.74
N THR A 197 -19.80 -7.31 -0.30
CA THR A 197 -21.13 -7.75 -0.76
C THR A 197 -21.13 -9.20 -1.23
N TYR A 198 -20.11 -9.63 -1.96
CA TYR A 198 -19.94 -11.02 -2.38
C TYR A 198 -19.87 -11.98 -1.19
N ASP A 199 -19.04 -11.64 -0.19
CA ASP A 199 -18.86 -12.48 1.00
C ASP A 199 -20.14 -12.54 1.86
N LYS A 200 -20.91 -11.45 1.91
CA LYS A 200 -22.24 -11.42 2.54
C LYS A 200 -23.24 -12.31 1.80
N TRP A 201 -23.40 -12.13 0.49
CA TRP A 201 -24.32 -12.93 -0.32
C TRP A 201 -24.04 -14.44 -0.23
N ARG A 202 -22.76 -14.83 -0.25
CA ARG A 202 -22.36 -16.24 -0.12
C ARG A 202 -22.72 -16.83 1.25
N LYS A 203 -22.66 -16.03 2.33
CA LYS A 203 -23.05 -16.48 3.68
C LYS A 203 -24.57 -16.62 3.80
N ASP A 204 -25.32 -15.70 3.19
CA ASP A 204 -26.78 -15.69 3.26
C ASP A 204 -27.41 -16.78 2.38
N GLY A 205 -26.85 -17.07 1.20
CA GLY A 205 -27.30 -18.15 0.31
C GLY A 205 -26.79 -19.55 0.65
N ALA A 206 -26.02 -19.70 1.73
CA ALA A 206 -25.61 -20.99 2.29
C ALA A 206 -26.48 -21.43 3.48
N LYS A 207 -27.51 -20.63 3.82
CA LYS A 207 -28.61 -20.99 4.72
C LYS A 207 -29.80 -21.47 3.89
#